data_AF-A0A6G7ZM46-F1
#
_entry.id   AF-A0A6G7ZM46-F1
#
_cell.length_a   1.000
_cell.length_b   1.000
_cell.length_c   1.000
_cell.angle_alpha   90.00
_cell.angle_beta   90.00
_cell.angle_gamma   90.00
#
_symmetry.space_group_name_H-M   'P 1'
#
loop_
_entity.id
_entity.type
_entity.pdbx_description
1 polymer ?
#
loop_
_entity_poly.entity_id
_entity_poly.type
_entity_poly.pdbx_seq_one_letter_code
_entity_poly.pdbx_strand_id
1 'polypeptide(L)'
;MIRMRAILLAGAVLLSACGRQGGPGSDTDANRVPENSTVGSVAAGQSQSIIRNEVLEETETPEPAPEPRPEATISFEVAGKLPDTAAAKLDEVIAWPQLARGSCLVVSGHTDSRGSDEQNLRASTRRAELVRDYLVDKGIAPDRIAVVAVGERRPVAPNANEDGSDNPAGRARNRRVEVRARDCPAAANSRSDTA
;
A
#
# COMPACT_ATOMS: atom_id res chain seq x y z
N MET A 1 -34.43 41.76 -21.25
CA MET A 1 -35.68 41.68 -20.48
C MET A 1 -35.49 40.67 -19.37
N ILE A 2 -35.53 41.16 -18.13
CA ILE A 2 -35.31 40.45 -16.86
C ILE A 2 -36.54 39.60 -16.54
N ARG A 3 -36.39 38.36 -16.03
CA ARG A 3 -37.15 37.87 -14.85
C ARG A 3 -36.37 36.81 -14.06
N MET A 4 -35.81 37.33 -12.99
CA MET A 4 -35.24 36.69 -11.81
C MET A 4 -36.31 35.92 -11.03
N ARG A 5 -35.99 34.70 -10.55
CA ARG A 5 -36.60 34.12 -9.34
C ARG A 5 -35.56 33.33 -8.56
N ALA A 6 -35.14 33.93 -7.46
CA ALA A 6 -34.37 33.33 -6.37
C ALA A 6 -35.33 32.86 -5.26
N ILE A 7 -34.74 32.23 -4.23
CA ILE A 7 -35.20 31.91 -2.86
C ILE A 7 -35.28 30.38 -2.66
N LEU A 8 -34.25 29.71 -2.09
CA LEU A 8 -33.73 29.64 -0.70
C LEU A 8 -34.63 28.86 0.28
N LEU A 9 -34.09 27.75 0.83
CA LEU A 9 -34.28 27.17 2.18
C LEU A 9 -33.47 25.85 2.21
N ALA A 10 -32.28 25.72 2.82
CA ALA A 10 -31.85 25.85 4.23
C ALA A 10 -32.21 24.64 5.13
N GLY A 11 -31.17 23.99 5.68
CA GLY A 11 -31.18 23.14 6.89
C GLY A 11 -31.20 21.63 6.64
N ALA A 12 -30.47 20.76 7.36
CA ALA A 12 -29.52 20.91 8.46
C ALA A 12 -28.74 19.58 8.62
N VAL A 13 -27.48 19.67 9.03
CA VAL A 13 -26.60 18.55 9.41
C VAL A 13 -26.84 18.21 10.87
N LEU A 14 -27.01 16.92 11.20
CA LEU A 14 -26.78 16.41 12.56
C LEU A 14 -26.10 15.04 12.51
N LEU A 15 -24.87 15.00 13.02
CA LEU A 15 -24.20 13.79 13.49
C LEU A 15 -24.84 13.35 14.80
N SER A 16 -25.03 12.05 15.01
CA SER A 16 -24.96 11.50 16.36
C SER A 16 -24.61 10.03 16.36
N ALA A 17 -23.66 9.71 17.23
CA ALA A 17 -22.98 8.43 17.38
C ALA A 17 -23.43 7.72 18.66
N CYS A 18 -23.05 6.43 18.70
CA CYS A 18 -22.84 5.56 19.84
C CYS A 18 -24.07 5.01 20.58
N GLY A 19 -24.08 3.68 20.68
CA GLY A 19 -24.90 2.92 21.61
C GLY A 19 -24.12 2.36 22.79
N ARG A 20 -24.93 1.79 23.71
CA ARG A 20 -24.72 0.62 24.59
C ARG A 20 -24.40 0.86 26.09
N GLN A 21 -25.01 -0.05 26.88
CA GLN A 21 -24.84 -0.43 28.29
C GLN A 21 -25.43 0.55 29.32
N GLY A 22 -26.23 0.21 30.34
CA GLY A 22 -26.41 -1.01 31.14
C GLY A 22 -26.25 -0.60 32.63
N GLY A 23 -27.29 -0.71 33.48
CA GLY A 23 -27.25 -0.34 34.93
C GLY A 23 -26.57 -1.40 35.82
N PRO A 24 -26.86 -1.52 37.15
CA PRO A 24 -27.38 -0.56 38.16
C PRO A 24 -26.58 -0.54 39.50
N GLY A 25 -26.85 0.46 40.36
CA GLY A 25 -26.99 0.38 41.84
C GLY A 25 -25.79 0.06 42.76
N SER A 26 -25.52 0.95 43.74
CA SER A 26 -25.63 0.68 45.19
C SER A 26 -25.09 1.84 46.03
N ASP A 27 -25.93 2.39 46.90
CA ASP A 27 -25.59 3.32 47.98
C ASP A 27 -24.78 2.61 49.08
N THR A 28 -23.82 3.31 49.73
CA THR A 28 -23.87 3.63 51.18
C THR A 28 -22.58 4.28 51.71
N ASP A 29 -22.81 5.28 52.57
CA ASP A 29 -21.88 5.97 53.48
C ASP A 29 -21.07 5.03 54.39
N ALA A 30 -19.85 5.43 54.75
CA ALA A 30 -19.45 5.59 56.16
C ALA A 30 -17.99 6.07 56.37
N ASN A 31 -17.87 7.08 57.24
CA ASN A 31 -16.82 7.28 58.26
C ASN A 31 -15.40 7.79 57.92
N ARG A 32 -15.19 9.08 58.20
CA ARG A 32 -14.46 9.63 59.39
C ARG A 32 -12.95 9.30 59.61
N VAL A 33 -12.10 10.28 59.22
CA VAL A 33 -10.85 10.92 59.81
C VAL A 33 -10.41 10.41 61.21
N PRO A 34 -9.10 10.34 61.65
CA PRO A 34 -8.01 11.32 61.39
C PRO A 34 -6.53 10.83 61.27
N GLU A 35 -5.67 11.85 61.07
CA GLU A 35 -4.22 12.01 61.02
C GLU A 35 -3.36 11.29 62.09
N ASN A 36 -2.11 10.91 61.76
CA ASN A 36 -0.87 11.54 62.28
C ASN A 36 0.39 10.61 62.21
N SER A 37 1.48 11.20 61.70
CA SER A 37 2.93 10.97 61.84
C SER A 37 3.50 9.79 62.65
N THR A 38 4.53 9.12 62.11
CA THR A 38 5.80 8.89 62.84
C THR A 38 6.98 8.60 61.90
N VAL A 39 8.12 9.22 62.23
CA VAL A 39 9.44 9.14 61.57
C VAL A 39 10.24 7.97 62.17
N GLY A 40 11.07 7.28 61.36
CA GLY A 40 12.01 6.27 61.85
C GLY A 40 13.20 6.08 60.91
N SER A 41 14.37 6.59 61.34
CA SER A 41 15.68 6.48 60.72
C SER A 41 16.45 5.28 61.26
N VAL A 42 17.16 4.53 60.41
CA VAL A 42 18.37 3.77 60.78
C VAL A 42 19.34 3.72 59.60
N ALA A 43 20.61 3.94 59.92
CA ALA A 43 21.74 4.07 59.01
C ALA A 43 22.71 2.88 59.08
N ALA A 44 23.51 2.76 58.01
CA ALA A 44 24.88 2.23 57.89
C ALA A 44 25.15 0.72 57.63
N GLY A 45 25.97 0.45 56.60
CA GLY A 45 26.69 -0.82 56.38
C GLY A 45 27.28 -0.97 54.96
N GLN A 46 28.61 -0.96 54.82
CA GLN A 46 29.38 -1.03 53.56
C GLN A 46 29.65 -2.47 53.08
N SER A 47 29.81 -2.69 51.77
CA SER A 47 30.93 -3.47 51.13
C SER A 47 30.81 -3.50 49.59
N GLN A 48 31.95 -3.42 48.90
CA GLN A 48 32.07 -3.22 47.45
C GLN A 48 32.30 -4.51 46.62
N SER A 49 31.73 -4.50 45.40
CA SER A 49 32.21 -5.04 44.10
C SER A 49 32.48 -6.55 43.90
N ILE A 50 31.67 -7.20 43.04
CA ILE A 50 32.14 -8.19 42.05
C ILE A 50 31.26 -8.03 40.78
N ILE A 51 31.81 -7.41 39.73
CA ILE A 51 31.34 -7.42 38.34
C ILE A 51 29.83 -7.18 38.17
N ARG A 52 29.39 -5.92 38.30
CA ARG A 52 28.26 -5.49 37.50
C ARG A 52 28.82 -5.37 36.09
N ASN A 53 28.60 -6.39 35.26
CA ASN A 53 28.74 -6.23 33.83
C ASN A 53 27.88 -5.01 33.53
N GLU A 54 28.52 -3.89 33.21
CA GLU A 54 27.89 -2.80 32.49
C GLU A 54 27.57 -3.43 31.15
N VAL A 55 26.45 -4.15 31.12
CA VAL A 55 25.67 -4.32 29.91
C VAL A 55 25.35 -2.88 29.58
N LEU A 56 26.23 -2.27 28.78
CA LEU A 56 25.78 -1.28 27.84
C LEU A 56 24.61 -1.99 27.18
N GLU A 57 23.39 -1.67 27.64
CA GLU A 57 22.19 -1.93 26.86
C GLU A 57 22.45 -1.11 25.61
N GLU A 58 23.13 -1.74 24.66
CA GLU A 58 23.23 -1.29 23.31
C GLU A 58 21.77 -1.22 22.91
N THR A 59 21.24 0.02 22.95
CA THR A 59 19.88 0.30 22.56
C THR A 59 19.80 -0.20 21.14
N GLU A 60 19.30 -1.42 20.97
CA GLU A 60 19.05 -2.01 19.67
C GLU A 60 18.14 -1.00 19.00
N THR A 61 18.72 -0.23 18.07
CA THR A 61 17.97 0.79 17.35
C THR A 61 16.85 0.00 16.70
N PRO A 62 15.56 0.30 16.99
CA PRO A 62 14.46 -0.49 16.49
C PRO A 62 14.64 -0.59 14.98
N GLU A 63 14.77 -1.83 14.49
CA GLU A 63 15.00 -2.07 13.07
C GLU A 63 13.94 -1.27 12.30
N PRO A 64 14.33 -0.39 11.35
CA PRO A 64 13.40 0.50 10.70
C PRO A 64 12.26 -0.33 10.10
N ALA A 65 11.02 0.07 10.40
CA ALA A 65 9.83 -0.62 9.89
C ALA A 65 9.98 -0.85 8.37
N PRO A 66 9.62 -2.04 7.86
CA PRO A 66 9.83 -2.35 6.45
C PRO A 66 9.15 -1.30 5.58
N GLU A 67 9.92 -0.68 4.69
CA GLU A 67 9.40 0.30 3.74
C GLU A 67 8.23 -0.30 2.93
N PRO A 68 7.15 0.45 2.68
CA PRO A 68 6.05 -0.05 1.88
C PRO A 68 6.54 -0.40 0.47
N ARG A 69 6.10 -1.55 -0.05
CA ARG A 69 6.43 -1.95 -1.42
C ARG A 69 5.80 -0.98 -2.42
N PRO A 70 6.55 -0.48 -3.42
CA PRO A 70 6.01 0.44 -4.41
C PRO A 70 5.00 -0.27 -5.32
N GLU A 71 3.93 0.44 -5.65
CA GLU A 71 2.95 0.08 -6.67
C GLU A 71 2.71 1.29 -7.58
N ALA A 72 2.82 1.10 -8.90
CA ALA A 72 2.55 2.13 -9.88
C ALA A 72 1.45 1.68 -10.85
N THR A 73 0.53 2.60 -11.17
CA THR A 73 -0.48 2.40 -12.21
C THR A 73 -0.27 3.40 -13.35
N ILE A 74 -0.08 2.88 -14.55
CA ILE A 74 0.17 3.62 -15.78
C ILE A 74 -1.06 3.52 -16.67
N SER A 75 -1.69 4.66 -16.99
CA SER A 75 -2.86 4.71 -17.86
C SER A 75 -2.47 4.72 -19.33
N PHE A 76 -3.05 3.85 -20.15
CA PHE A 76 -2.81 3.75 -21.58
C PHE A 76 -4.04 4.22 -22.37
N GLU A 77 -4.07 5.51 -22.71
CA GLU A 77 -5.09 6.07 -23.60
C GLU A 77 -4.83 5.71 -25.07
N VAL A 78 -3.56 5.81 -25.48
CA VAL A 78 -3.10 5.50 -26.84
C VAL A 78 -2.39 4.15 -26.85
N ALA A 79 -2.69 3.32 -27.85
CA ALA A 79 -2.05 2.02 -28.02
C ALA A 79 -0.65 2.17 -28.64
N GLY A 80 0.28 1.27 -28.29
CA GLY A 80 1.56 1.12 -28.99
C GLY A 80 2.65 2.12 -28.63
N LYS A 81 2.40 3.08 -27.72
CA LYS A 81 3.42 3.99 -27.18
C LYS A 81 3.34 4.02 -25.65
N LEU A 82 4.49 4.10 -24.98
CA LEU A 82 4.54 4.39 -23.56
C LEU A 82 4.03 5.83 -23.31
N PRO A 83 3.08 6.05 -22.40
CA PRO A 83 2.58 7.39 -22.07
C PRO A 83 3.68 8.28 -21.50
N ASP A 84 3.65 9.58 -21.81
CA ASP A 84 4.67 10.53 -21.33
C ASP A 84 4.65 10.68 -19.79
N THR A 85 3.51 10.38 -19.15
CA THR A 85 3.35 10.34 -17.69
C THR A 85 3.92 9.10 -17.01
N ALA A 86 4.30 8.07 -17.78
CA ALA A 86 4.77 6.81 -17.23
C ALA A 86 6.16 6.95 -16.58
N ALA A 87 7.05 7.75 -17.17
CA ALA A 87 8.44 7.88 -16.75
C ALA A 87 8.55 8.27 -15.27
N ALA A 88 7.88 9.35 -14.84
CA ALA A 88 7.92 9.81 -13.45
C ALA A 88 7.45 8.73 -12.45
N LYS A 89 6.36 8.03 -12.77
CA LYS A 89 5.83 6.95 -11.90
C LYS A 89 6.75 5.73 -11.86
N LEU A 90 7.39 5.39 -12.97
CA LEU A 90 8.32 4.27 -13.03
C LEU A 90 9.63 4.62 -12.33
N ASP A 91 10.09 5.86 -12.41
CA ASP A 91 11.26 6.35 -11.69
C ASP A 91 11.07 6.29 -10.16
N GLU A 92 9.85 6.55 -9.65
CA GLU A 92 9.50 6.31 -8.24
C GLU A 92 9.65 4.83 -7.84
N VAL A 93 9.22 3.90 -8.70
CA VAL A 93 9.41 2.45 -8.47
C VAL A 93 10.89 2.09 -8.48
N ILE A 94 11.66 2.63 -9.44
CA ILE A 94 13.10 2.38 -9.61
C ILE A 94 13.90 2.89 -8.40
N ALA A 95 13.49 4.01 -7.81
CA ALA A 95 14.14 4.61 -6.64
C ALA A 95 14.01 3.76 -5.36
N TRP A 96 13.17 2.72 -5.36
CA TRP A 96 12.98 1.86 -4.19
C TRP A 96 14.26 1.06 -3.87
N PRO A 97 14.87 1.24 -2.67
CA PRO A 97 16.18 0.66 -2.34
C PRO A 97 16.26 -0.87 -2.48
N GLN A 98 15.15 -1.57 -2.25
CA GLN A 98 15.12 -3.03 -2.33
C GLN A 98 15.27 -3.56 -3.76
N LEU A 99 15.04 -2.73 -4.80
CA LEU A 99 15.44 -3.09 -6.17
C LEU A 99 16.95 -3.12 -6.32
N ALA A 100 17.71 -2.24 -5.67
CA ALA A 100 19.17 -2.37 -5.69
C ALA A 100 19.62 -3.66 -4.96
N ARG A 101 18.85 -4.11 -3.97
CA ARG A 101 19.11 -5.33 -3.17
C ARG A 101 18.62 -6.63 -3.81
N GLY A 102 18.11 -6.58 -5.04
CA GLY A 102 17.72 -7.77 -5.79
C GLY A 102 16.24 -8.14 -5.77
N SER A 103 15.32 -7.22 -5.42
CA SER A 103 13.87 -7.48 -5.52
C SER A 103 13.38 -7.57 -6.98
N CYS A 104 12.29 -8.27 -7.24
CA CYS A 104 11.74 -8.43 -8.59
C CYS A 104 10.54 -7.50 -8.82
N LEU A 105 10.18 -7.32 -10.09
CA LEU A 105 8.99 -6.59 -10.51
C LEU A 105 8.01 -7.52 -11.21
N VAL A 106 6.72 -7.22 -11.08
CA VAL A 106 5.64 -7.78 -11.91
C VAL A 106 4.97 -6.64 -12.64
N VAL A 107 4.87 -6.76 -13.95
CA VAL A 107 4.24 -5.80 -14.86
C VAL A 107 3.00 -6.45 -15.45
N SER A 108 1.82 -6.04 -14.99
CA SER A 108 0.54 -6.61 -15.38
C SER A 108 -0.19 -5.68 -16.35
N GLY A 109 -0.41 -6.13 -17.58
CA GLY A 109 -1.14 -5.38 -18.59
C GLY A 109 -2.63 -5.68 -18.56
N HIS A 110 -3.45 -4.63 -18.67
CA HIS A 110 -4.91 -4.73 -18.67
C HIS A 110 -5.53 -4.01 -19.88
N THR A 111 -6.73 -4.43 -20.27
CA THR A 111 -7.54 -3.79 -21.31
C THR A 111 -8.94 -3.47 -20.78
N ASP A 112 -9.69 -2.67 -21.54
CA ASP A 112 -11.14 -2.64 -21.42
C ASP A 112 -11.76 -3.88 -22.10
N SER A 113 -13.08 -3.99 -22.05
CA SER A 113 -13.83 -5.15 -22.58
C SER A 113 -14.13 -5.06 -24.08
N ARG A 114 -13.39 -4.26 -24.86
CA ARG A 114 -13.63 -4.14 -26.30
C ARG A 114 -12.71 -5.05 -27.08
N GLY A 115 -13.28 -5.81 -28.01
CA GLY A 115 -12.56 -6.78 -28.81
C GLY A 115 -12.73 -8.19 -28.26
N SER A 116 -12.04 -9.14 -28.90
CA SER A 116 -11.98 -10.52 -28.42
C SER A 116 -10.95 -10.69 -27.30
N ASP A 117 -11.11 -11.72 -26.47
CA ASP A 117 -10.15 -12.12 -25.45
C ASP A 117 -8.72 -12.20 -25.99
N GLU A 118 -8.54 -12.79 -27.17
CA GLU A 118 -7.23 -12.94 -27.80
C GLU A 118 -6.62 -11.58 -28.20
N GLN A 119 -7.43 -10.67 -28.76
CA GLN A 119 -6.99 -9.31 -29.06
C GLN A 119 -6.60 -8.56 -27.78
N ASN A 120 -7.34 -8.77 -26.70
CA ASN A 120 -7.10 -8.13 -25.42
C ASN A 120 -5.88 -8.69 -24.69
N LEU A 121 -5.62 -9.99 -24.78
CA LEU A 121 -4.37 -10.61 -24.32
C LEU A 121 -3.16 -10.06 -25.08
N ARG A 122 -3.24 -9.95 -26.42
CA ARG A 122 -2.15 -9.34 -27.21
C ARG A 122 -1.93 -7.88 -26.88
N ALA A 123 -3.00 -7.10 -26.72
CA ALA A 123 -2.90 -5.68 -26.41
C ALA A 123 -2.34 -5.42 -25.01
N SER A 124 -2.80 -6.19 -24.00
CA SER A 124 -2.24 -6.13 -22.64
C SER A 124 -0.78 -6.54 -22.60
N THR A 125 -0.39 -7.60 -23.32
CA THR A 125 1.02 -8.02 -23.45
C THR A 125 1.87 -6.86 -23.95
N ARG A 126 1.55 -6.31 -25.13
CA ARG A 126 2.33 -5.21 -25.73
C ARG A 126 2.48 -4.00 -24.80
N ARG A 127 1.44 -3.63 -24.06
CA ARG A 127 1.52 -2.51 -23.09
C ARG A 127 2.48 -2.82 -21.95
N ALA A 128 2.40 -4.03 -21.39
CA ALA A 128 3.30 -4.47 -20.33
C ALA A 128 4.75 -4.58 -20.83
N GLU A 129 4.96 -4.99 -22.09
CA GLU A 129 6.29 -5.02 -22.71
C GLU A 129 6.90 -3.63 -22.87
N LEU A 130 6.13 -2.62 -23.30
CA LEU A 130 6.62 -1.23 -23.34
C LEU A 130 7.10 -0.73 -21.98
N VAL A 131 6.43 -1.12 -20.89
CA VAL A 131 6.85 -0.79 -19.53
C VAL A 131 8.07 -1.61 -19.10
N ARG A 132 8.11 -2.91 -19.42
CA ARG A 132 9.30 -3.76 -19.18
C ARG A 132 10.52 -3.17 -19.87
N ASP A 133 10.41 -2.81 -21.13
CA ASP A 133 11.52 -2.32 -21.94
C ASP A 133 12.06 -1.01 -21.36
N TYR A 134 11.19 -0.10 -20.91
CA TYR A 134 11.60 1.09 -20.17
C TYR A 134 12.38 0.77 -18.89
N LEU A 135 11.92 -0.21 -18.10
CA LEU A 135 12.59 -0.63 -16.86
C LEU A 135 13.96 -1.26 -17.15
N VAL A 136 14.07 -2.02 -18.25
CA VAL A 136 15.33 -2.60 -18.73
C VAL A 136 16.31 -1.51 -19.16
N ASP A 137 15.83 -0.51 -19.91
CA ASP A 137 16.64 0.65 -20.32
C ASP A 137 17.15 1.46 -19.11
N LYS A 138 16.43 1.41 -17.98
CA LYS A 138 16.84 1.99 -16.70
C LYS A 138 17.78 1.11 -15.88
N GLY A 139 18.18 -0.05 -16.40
CA GLY A 139 19.19 -0.93 -15.82
C GLY A 139 18.63 -2.06 -14.95
N ILE A 140 17.32 -2.29 -14.92
CA ILE A 140 16.74 -3.46 -14.25
C ILE A 140 16.92 -4.68 -15.15
N ALA A 141 17.56 -5.73 -14.63
CA ALA A 141 17.80 -6.94 -15.40
C ALA A 141 16.47 -7.60 -15.87
N PRO A 142 16.35 -8.04 -17.15
CA PRO A 142 15.10 -8.55 -17.70
C PRO A 142 14.51 -9.77 -16.94
N ASP A 143 15.37 -10.64 -16.42
CA ASP A 143 15.01 -11.82 -15.62
C ASP A 143 14.33 -11.46 -14.28
N ARG A 144 14.54 -10.23 -13.80
CA ARG A 144 13.90 -9.70 -12.60
C ARG A 144 12.54 -9.08 -12.86
N ILE A 145 12.08 -9.03 -14.11
CA ILE A 145 10.81 -8.44 -14.51
C ILE A 145 9.90 -9.52 -15.09
N ALA A 146 8.81 -9.84 -14.39
CA ALA A 146 7.78 -10.73 -14.92
C ALA A 146 6.69 -9.93 -15.64
N VAL A 147 6.43 -10.25 -16.90
CA VAL A 147 5.30 -9.69 -17.67
C VAL A 147 4.08 -10.61 -17.55
N VAL A 148 2.93 -10.04 -17.21
CA VAL A 148 1.65 -10.76 -17.09
C VAL A 148 0.60 -10.10 -17.98
N ALA A 149 0.08 -10.85 -18.95
CA ALA A 149 -1.02 -10.43 -19.79
C ALA A 149 -2.36 -10.79 -19.14
N VAL A 150 -3.08 -9.79 -18.63
CA VAL A 150 -4.37 -10.01 -17.96
C VAL A 150 -5.55 -9.90 -18.93
N GLY A 151 -5.41 -9.11 -20.00
CA GLY A 151 -6.51 -8.75 -20.89
C GLY A 151 -7.60 -7.97 -20.14
N GLU A 152 -8.86 -8.28 -20.44
CA GLU A 152 -10.02 -7.59 -19.88
C GLU A 152 -10.54 -8.18 -18.55
N ARG A 153 -9.95 -9.30 -18.10
CA ARG A 153 -10.49 -10.18 -17.06
C ARG A 153 -10.50 -9.61 -15.65
N ARG A 154 -9.82 -8.49 -15.41
CA ARG A 154 -9.72 -7.82 -14.09
C ARG A 154 -9.99 -6.32 -14.21
N PRO A 155 -11.25 -5.92 -14.46
CA PRO A 155 -11.63 -4.52 -14.52
C PRO A 155 -11.58 -3.89 -13.13
N VAL A 156 -11.10 -2.64 -13.04
CA VAL A 156 -11.16 -1.79 -11.83
C VAL A 156 -12.33 -0.82 -11.87
N ALA A 157 -13.03 -0.79 -13.00
CA ALA A 157 -14.17 0.07 -13.26
C ALA A 157 -15.16 -0.64 -14.19
N PRO A 158 -16.47 -0.35 -14.10
CA PRO A 158 -17.44 -0.86 -15.06
C PRO A 158 -17.11 -0.43 -16.49
N ASN A 159 -17.16 -1.35 -17.46
CA ASN A 159 -16.98 -1.01 -18.88
C ASN A 159 -18.26 -0.43 -19.53
N ALA A 160 -19.41 -0.64 -18.89
CA ALA A 160 -20.73 -0.12 -19.24
C ALA A 160 -21.38 0.54 -18.01
N ASN A 161 -22.36 1.42 -18.25
CA ASN A 161 -23.20 1.99 -17.20
C ASN A 161 -24.27 0.98 -16.77
N GLU A 162 -25.02 1.29 -15.71
CA GLU A 162 -26.06 0.39 -15.19
C GLU A 162 -27.19 0.10 -16.20
N ASP A 163 -27.48 1.05 -17.09
CA ASP A 163 -28.45 0.91 -18.19
C ASP A 163 -27.91 0.12 -19.40
N GLY A 164 -26.68 -0.39 -19.32
CA GLY A 164 -26.00 -1.12 -20.40
C GLY A 164 -25.36 -0.22 -21.46
N SER A 165 -25.48 1.11 -21.35
CA SER A 165 -24.82 2.04 -22.26
C SER A 165 -23.31 2.07 -22.05
N ASP A 166 -22.60 2.58 -23.05
CA ASP A 166 -21.14 2.65 -23.06
C ASP A 166 -20.58 3.52 -21.91
N ASN A 167 -19.55 3.05 -21.17
CA ASN A 167 -18.88 3.83 -20.12
C ASN A 167 -17.40 4.16 -20.46
N PRO A 168 -17.13 5.26 -21.21
CA PRO A 168 -15.77 5.62 -21.62
C PRO A 168 -14.80 5.83 -20.48
N ALA A 169 -15.25 6.44 -19.37
CA ALA A 169 -14.41 6.74 -18.22
C ALA A 169 -13.96 5.46 -17.50
N GLY A 170 -14.87 4.49 -17.35
CA GLY A 170 -14.53 3.19 -16.77
C GLY A 170 -13.58 2.39 -17.65
N ARG A 171 -13.82 2.36 -18.97
CA ARG A 171 -12.89 1.73 -19.92
C ARG A 171 -11.50 2.36 -19.89
N ALA A 172 -11.40 3.68 -19.80
CA ALA A 172 -10.11 4.36 -19.70
C ALA A 172 -9.31 3.93 -18.46
N ARG A 173 -9.98 3.76 -17.31
CA ARG A 173 -9.34 3.20 -16.11
C ARG A 173 -8.90 1.74 -16.27
N ASN A 174 -9.62 0.96 -17.07
CA ASN A 174 -9.27 -0.45 -17.31
C ASN A 174 -8.08 -0.62 -18.27
N ARG A 175 -7.87 0.31 -19.21
CA ARG A 175 -6.68 0.33 -20.08
C ARG A 175 -5.46 0.85 -19.31
N ARG A 176 -4.84 -0.03 -18.53
CA ARG A 176 -3.71 0.31 -17.65
C ARG A 176 -2.63 -0.77 -17.62
N VAL A 177 -1.48 -0.41 -17.08
CA VAL A 177 -0.44 -1.34 -16.63
C VAL A 177 -0.19 -1.10 -15.15
N GLU A 178 -0.17 -2.18 -14.37
CA GLU A 178 0.20 -2.16 -12.95
C GLU A 178 1.62 -2.70 -12.80
N VAL A 179 2.46 -1.99 -12.05
CA VAL A 179 3.83 -2.42 -11.69
C VAL A 179 3.88 -2.62 -10.19
N ARG A 180 4.31 -3.80 -9.76
CA ARG A 180 4.43 -4.14 -8.34
C ARG A 180 5.78 -4.76 -8.04
N ALA A 181 6.38 -4.32 -6.95
CA ALA A 181 7.51 -5.00 -6.35
C ALA A 181 7.10 -6.34 -5.72
N ARG A 182 7.99 -7.33 -5.83
CA ARG A 182 7.87 -8.63 -5.15
C ARG A 182 9.26 -9.15 -4.80
N ASP A 183 9.29 -10.14 -3.93
CA ASP A 183 10.51 -10.88 -3.67
C ASP A 183 10.93 -11.63 -4.93
N CYS A 184 12.23 -11.58 -5.27
CA CYS A 184 12.74 -12.42 -6.36
C CYS A 184 12.72 -13.88 -5.90
N PRO A 185 12.33 -14.81 -6.79
CA PRO A 185 12.50 -16.21 -6.46
C PRO A 185 14.01 -16.45 -6.32
N ALA A 186 14.43 -17.06 -5.21
CA ALA A 186 15.82 -17.47 -5.06
C ALA A 186 16.20 -18.26 -6.32
N ALA A 187 17.30 -17.86 -6.98
CA ALA A 187 17.78 -18.55 -8.17
C ALA A 187 17.80 -20.05 -7.88
N ALA A 188 17.13 -20.84 -8.71
CA ALA A 188 16.94 -22.27 -8.51
C ALA A 188 18.25 -23.04 -8.70
N ASN A 189 19.24 -22.81 -7.83
CA ASN A 189 20.53 -23.47 -7.80
C ASN A 189 20.75 -24.04 -6.39
N SER A 190 20.12 -25.17 -6.11
CA SER A 190 20.53 -26.06 -5.01
C SER A 190 19.99 -27.49 -5.15
N ARG A 191 20.04 -28.10 -6.34
CA ARG A 191 19.93 -29.57 -6.48
C ARG A 191 20.77 -30.13 -7.63
N SER A 192 22.03 -29.68 -7.75
CA SER A 192 23.08 -30.53 -8.30
C SER A 192 23.88 -31.13 -7.13
N ASP A 193 23.18 -31.84 -6.25
CA ASP A 193 23.82 -32.79 -5.35
C ASP A 193 24.11 -34.04 -6.18
N THR A 194 25.36 -34.13 -6.61
CA THR A 194 26.18 -35.32 -6.81
C THR A 194 25.52 -36.66 -6.43
N ALA A 195 25.34 -37.55 -7.42
CA ALA A 195 25.71 -38.98 -7.38
C ALA A 195 25.46 -39.63 -8.74
#